data_AF-A0A8H6M9U0-F1
#
_entry.id   AF-A0A8H6M9U0-F1
#
_cell.length_a   1.000
_cell.length_b   1.000
_cell.length_c   1.000
_cell.angle_alpha   90.00
_cell.angle_beta   90.00
_cell.angle_gamma   90.00
#
_symmetry.space_group_name_H-M   'P 1'
#
loop_
_entity.id
_entity.type
_entity.pdbx_description
1 polymer ?
#
loop_
_entity_poly.entity_id
_entity_poly.type
_entity_poly.pdbx_seq_one_letter_code
_entity_poly.pdbx_strand_id
1 'polypeptide(L)'
;MDDMPRSREPADTLQPFSVLRTTPHSYEKAPDGRNAMKAHYPQGSYTFTHSPQGGFSFYTHGHSSVNLADAKEATFGYAAYVPNGFAFNKGGKLPGFYGGDNDNEATNCSGGRRSDACFSARLMWRTDGAGELYTYLPPDQSANEKICSVEPFSECNDTYGASIGRGAFTFPRGQWATVAQRVRLNDIGQSNGELELWVNGKSVISVKGLVLRVRNAGRLRGIQFQTFFGGYSSQSSWASPETQDAYFSDFSVAVTQSL
;
A
#
# COMPACT_ATOMS: atom_id res chain seq x y z
N MET A 1 12.80 -20.66 29.40
CA MET A 1 13.81 -19.59 29.54
C MET A 1 14.35 -19.38 28.13
N ASP A 2 13.95 -18.40 27.34
CA ASP A 2 13.23 -17.15 27.59
C ASP A 2 12.09 -16.98 26.58
N ASP A 3 10.92 -16.62 27.09
CA ASP A 3 9.79 -16.18 26.27
C ASP A 3 10.01 -14.68 26.02
N MET A 4 10.59 -14.34 24.86
CA MET A 4 10.79 -12.93 24.49
C MET A 4 9.42 -12.23 24.47
N PRO A 5 9.27 -11.10 25.18
CA PRO A 5 8.01 -10.37 25.18
C PRO A 5 7.77 -9.83 23.77
N ARG A 6 6.84 -10.47 23.05
CA ARG A 6 6.20 -9.87 21.86
C ARG A 6 5.56 -8.59 22.35
N SER A 7 6.21 -7.45 22.08
CA SER A 7 5.61 -6.14 22.33
C SER A 7 4.31 -6.09 21.51
N ARG A 8 3.19 -6.22 22.21
CA ARG A 8 1.87 -6.08 21.60
C ARG A 8 1.69 -4.58 21.35
N GLU A 9 1.32 -4.22 20.13
CA GLU A 9 0.71 -2.92 19.91
C GLU A 9 -0.41 -2.71 20.95
N PRO A 10 -0.62 -1.47 21.45
CA PRO A 10 -1.84 -1.16 22.19
C PRO A 10 -3.03 -1.66 21.36
N ALA A 11 -3.93 -2.42 21.99
CA ALA A 11 -4.96 -3.22 21.33
C ALA A 11 -5.92 -2.45 20.39
N ASP A 12 -5.80 -1.12 20.33
CA ASP A 12 -6.67 -0.22 19.57
C ASP A 12 -6.02 0.50 18.39
N THR A 13 -4.69 0.41 18.15
CA THR A 13 -4.04 1.29 17.16
C THR A 13 -4.32 0.89 15.71
N LEU A 14 -4.03 -0.36 15.32
CA LEU A 14 -4.21 -0.82 13.94
C LEU A 14 -5.38 -1.79 13.74
N GLN A 15 -6.03 -2.33 14.77
CA GLN A 15 -7.21 -3.21 14.64
C GLN A 15 -7.21 -4.15 13.40
N PRO A 16 -6.16 -5.00 13.24
CA PRO A 16 -5.95 -5.71 11.99
C PRO A 16 -6.98 -6.84 11.81
N PHE A 17 -7.48 -7.00 10.60
CA PHE A 17 -8.34 -8.10 10.19
C PHE A 17 -7.85 -8.72 8.87
N SER A 18 -8.40 -9.89 8.51
CA SER A 18 -7.92 -10.67 7.36
C SER A 18 -6.40 -10.89 7.38
N VAL A 19 -5.86 -11.16 8.59
CA VAL A 19 -4.43 -11.32 8.85
C VAL A 19 -3.93 -12.62 8.26
N LEU A 20 -2.89 -12.54 7.42
CA LEU A 20 -2.15 -13.72 6.94
C LEU A 20 -1.32 -14.30 8.09
N ARG A 21 -1.75 -15.46 8.60
CA ARG A 21 -1.15 -16.05 9.81
C ARG A 21 0.18 -16.78 9.57
N THR A 22 0.50 -17.10 8.31
CA THR A 22 1.69 -17.88 7.96
C THR A 22 2.97 -17.05 7.92
N THR A 23 2.86 -15.72 7.78
CA THR A 23 3.98 -14.78 7.91
C THR A 23 3.59 -13.61 8.83
N PRO A 24 3.63 -13.82 10.16
CA PRO A 24 3.27 -12.77 11.11
C PRO A 24 4.30 -11.64 11.08
N HIS A 25 3.84 -10.40 11.27
CA HIS A 25 4.73 -9.29 11.58
C HIS A 25 5.17 -9.36 13.05
N SER A 26 6.35 -8.81 13.34
CA SER A 26 6.87 -8.59 14.69
C SER A 26 7.11 -7.11 14.92
N TYR A 27 7.10 -6.68 16.18
CA TYR A 27 7.56 -5.35 16.58
C TYR A 27 8.97 -5.48 17.15
N GLU A 28 9.93 -4.85 16.48
CA GLU A 28 11.36 -4.96 16.78
C GLU A 28 12.02 -3.58 16.67
N LYS A 29 13.30 -3.51 17.06
CA LYS A 29 14.14 -2.35 16.84
C LYS A 29 14.67 -2.38 15.41
N ALA A 30 14.41 -1.32 14.64
CA ALA A 30 15.11 -1.06 13.39
C ALA A 30 16.62 -0.85 13.66
N PRO A 31 17.49 -0.90 12.64
CA PRO A 31 18.95 -0.79 12.83
C PRO A 31 19.42 0.50 13.53
N ASP A 32 18.62 1.57 13.49
CA ASP A 32 18.90 2.83 14.19
C ASP A 32 18.33 2.89 15.62
N GLY A 33 17.70 1.80 16.10
CA GLY A 33 17.07 1.71 17.42
C GLY A 33 15.64 2.23 17.50
N ARG A 34 15.00 2.64 16.39
CA ARG A 34 13.58 3.00 16.38
C ARG A 34 12.70 1.76 16.54
N ASN A 35 11.62 1.85 17.33
CA ASN A 35 10.62 0.78 17.38
C ASN A 35 9.84 0.74 16.06
N ALA A 36 9.72 -0.44 15.45
CA ALA A 36 9.07 -0.59 14.15
C ALA A 36 8.44 -1.97 14.00
N MET A 37 7.41 -2.05 13.17
CA MET A 37 6.89 -3.29 12.63
C MET A 37 7.88 -3.82 11.57
N LYS A 38 8.44 -5.01 11.80
CA LYS A 38 9.38 -5.66 10.89
C LYS A 38 8.67 -6.52 9.85
N ALA A 39 9.02 -6.35 8.59
CA ALA A 39 8.72 -7.25 7.49
C ALA A 39 9.95 -8.10 7.19
N HIS A 40 9.81 -9.42 7.28
CA HIS A 40 10.88 -10.36 6.97
C HIS A 40 10.65 -11.03 5.61
N TYR A 41 11.60 -10.93 4.69
CA TYR A 41 11.53 -11.53 3.35
C TYR A 41 12.63 -12.59 3.19
N PRO A 42 12.31 -13.89 3.35
CA PRO A 42 13.27 -14.95 3.07
C PRO A 42 13.75 -14.92 1.62
N GLN A 43 14.99 -15.34 1.37
CA GLN A 43 15.48 -15.56 0.00
C GLN A 43 14.51 -16.48 -0.77
N GLY A 44 14.20 -16.12 -2.02
CA GLY A 44 13.27 -16.88 -2.85
C GLY A 44 11.80 -16.55 -2.61
N SER A 45 11.46 -15.73 -1.61
CA SER A 45 10.06 -15.36 -1.34
C SER A 45 9.52 -14.34 -2.34
N TYR A 46 8.32 -14.60 -2.85
CA TYR A 46 7.51 -13.64 -3.60
C TYR A 46 6.04 -14.03 -3.56
N THR A 47 5.15 -13.03 -3.57
CA THR A 47 3.71 -13.20 -3.32
C THR A 47 3.42 -14.03 -2.06
N PHE A 48 2.13 -14.23 -1.73
CA PHE A 48 1.75 -15.06 -0.59
C PHE A 48 1.35 -16.48 -1.01
N THR A 49 1.39 -16.81 -2.31
CA THR A 49 0.99 -18.14 -2.81
C THR A 49 2.20 -19.05 -3.09
N HIS A 50 3.42 -18.57 -2.85
CA HIS A 50 4.67 -19.31 -3.06
C HIS A 50 5.38 -19.57 -1.72
N SER A 51 6.22 -20.60 -1.67
CA SER A 51 7.04 -20.95 -0.50
C SER A 51 8.54 -20.84 -0.83
N PRO A 52 9.36 -20.18 0.00
CA PRO A 52 8.97 -19.56 1.27
C PRO A 52 8.12 -18.32 1.06
N GLN A 53 7.19 -18.06 1.98
CA GLN A 53 6.43 -16.80 2.03
C GLN A 53 7.28 -15.72 2.72
N GLY A 54 7.07 -14.45 2.36
CA GLY A 54 7.81 -13.33 2.93
C GLY A 54 6.96 -12.07 3.02
N GLY A 55 7.33 -11.20 3.95
CA GLY A 55 6.59 -10.02 4.34
C GLY A 55 5.36 -10.36 5.19
N PHE A 56 4.30 -9.57 5.08
CA PHE A 56 3.05 -9.81 5.82
C PHE A 56 1.86 -9.13 5.14
N SER A 57 0.66 -9.56 5.54
CA SER A 57 -0.60 -9.03 5.01
C SER A 57 -1.65 -8.93 6.11
N PHE A 58 -2.29 -7.78 6.21
CA PHE A 58 -3.56 -7.58 6.90
C PHE A 58 -4.28 -6.37 6.29
N TYR A 59 -5.55 -6.21 6.66
CA TYR A 59 -6.31 -5.00 6.42
C TYR A 59 -6.59 -4.32 7.76
N THR A 60 -6.77 -3.02 7.75
CA THR A 60 -7.05 -2.23 8.96
C THR A 60 -7.97 -1.07 8.64
N HIS A 61 -8.90 -0.76 9.55
CA HIS A 61 -9.70 0.47 9.51
C HIS A 61 -8.99 1.66 10.17
N GLY A 62 -7.85 1.44 10.82
CA GLY A 62 -7.16 2.39 11.69
C GLY A 62 -7.61 2.26 13.15
N HIS A 63 -7.31 3.30 13.92
CA HIS A 63 -7.73 3.41 15.32
C HIS A 63 -9.25 3.59 15.42
N SER A 64 -9.90 3.10 16.49
CA SER A 64 -11.36 3.15 16.70
C SER A 64 -11.96 4.56 16.64
N SER A 65 -11.16 5.59 16.89
CA SER A 65 -11.59 7.00 16.80
C SER A 65 -11.68 7.53 15.36
N VAL A 66 -11.30 6.74 14.35
CA VAL A 66 -11.34 7.14 12.94
C VAL A 66 -12.35 6.28 12.20
N ASN A 67 -13.36 6.92 11.60
CA ASN A 67 -14.30 6.25 10.71
C ASN A 67 -14.04 6.62 9.25
N LEU A 68 -13.29 5.78 8.53
CA LEU A 68 -13.00 5.99 7.11
C LEU A 68 -14.25 5.84 6.22
N ALA A 69 -15.30 5.15 6.69
CA ALA A 69 -16.54 5.04 5.94
C ALA A 69 -17.33 6.36 5.87
N ASP A 70 -16.97 7.36 6.68
CA ASP A 70 -17.56 8.70 6.63
C ASP A 70 -16.67 9.69 5.86
N ALA A 71 -15.53 9.25 5.31
CA ALA A 71 -14.55 10.13 4.68
C ALA A 71 -14.84 10.36 3.19
N LYS A 72 -14.91 11.63 2.80
CA LYS A 72 -14.66 12.07 1.42
C LYS A 72 -13.18 12.03 1.11
N GLU A 73 -12.39 12.50 2.07
CA GLU A 73 -10.95 12.65 1.96
C GLU A 73 -10.28 12.14 3.23
N ALA A 74 -9.23 11.36 3.05
CA ALA A 74 -8.37 10.92 4.13
C ALA A 74 -6.91 10.86 3.69
N THR A 75 -6.03 11.01 4.67
CA THR A 75 -4.58 10.88 4.52
C THR A 75 -4.08 9.74 5.42
N PHE A 76 -3.26 8.86 4.86
CA PHE A 76 -2.56 7.78 5.56
C PHE A 76 -1.06 8.04 5.48
N GLY A 77 -0.38 8.02 6.62
CA GLY A 77 1.04 8.25 6.73
C GLY A 77 1.76 7.11 7.45
N TYR A 78 3.01 6.85 7.06
CA TYR A 78 3.92 5.92 7.73
C TYR A 78 5.37 6.24 7.37
N ALA A 79 6.32 5.80 8.18
CA ALA A 79 7.74 5.81 7.86
C ALA A 79 8.20 4.40 7.46
N ALA A 80 9.02 4.29 6.41
CA ALA A 80 9.62 3.04 5.96
C ALA A 80 11.15 3.12 5.98
N TYR A 81 11.81 2.09 6.47
CA TYR A 81 13.26 1.95 6.49
C TYR A 81 13.67 0.64 5.83
N VAL A 82 14.55 0.75 4.84
CA VAL A 82 15.19 -0.39 4.17
C VAL A 82 16.69 -0.34 4.47
N PRO A 83 17.31 -1.41 4.99
CA PRO A 83 18.74 -1.42 5.33
C PRO A 83 19.67 -1.12 4.14
N ASN A 84 20.93 -0.74 4.43
CA ASN A 84 21.95 -0.42 3.42
C ASN A 84 22.16 -1.53 2.35
N GLY A 85 22.02 -2.79 2.74
CA GLY A 85 22.16 -3.93 1.84
C GLY A 85 20.90 -4.31 1.05
N PHE A 86 19.75 -3.68 1.33
CA PHE A 86 18.46 -4.15 0.79
C PHE A 86 18.46 -4.23 -0.74
N ALA A 87 18.18 -5.42 -1.25
CA ALA A 87 18.17 -5.75 -2.66
C ALA A 87 16.73 -5.74 -3.19
N PHE A 88 16.32 -4.59 -3.75
CA PHE A 88 14.96 -4.34 -4.23
C PHE A 88 14.48 -5.27 -5.36
N ASN A 89 15.40 -5.91 -6.08
CA ASN A 89 15.14 -6.73 -7.27
C ASN A 89 14.21 -6.00 -8.26
N LYS A 90 13.16 -6.63 -8.79
CA LYS A 90 12.21 -6.00 -9.72
C LYS A 90 11.12 -5.17 -9.03
N GLY A 91 10.87 -5.42 -7.75
CA GLY A 91 9.87 -4.69 -6.98
C GLY A 91 9.05 -5.53 -6.01
N GLY A 92 8.22 -4.83 -5.26
CA GLY A 92 7.32 -5.40 -4.25
C GLY A 92 6.32 -4.37 -3.75
N LYS A 93 5.41 -4.82 -2.90
CA LYS A 93 4.19 -4.08 -2.52
C LYS A 93 4.40 -3.32 -1.22
N LEU A 94 3.74 -2.19 -1.12
CA LEU A 94 3.71 -1.32 0.04
C LEU A 94 2.26 -0.95 0.40
N PRO A 95 2.02 -0.59 1.67
CA PRO A 95 0.69 -0.25 2.16
C PRO A 95 0.07 0.93 1.44
N GLY A 96 -1.26 0.97 1.37
CA GLY A 96 -2.01 2.11 0.89
C GLY A 96 -3.52 1.91 1.07
N PHE A 97 -4.31 2.92 0.72
CA PHE A 97 -5.75 2.89 0.89
C PHE A 97 -6.44 1.85 0.00
N TYR A 98 -7.59 1.36 0.47
CA TYR A 98 -8.56 0.65 -0.33
C TYR A 98 -9.98 1.10 0.01
N GLY A 99 -10.92 0.82 -0.90
CA GLY A 99 -12.31 1.18 -0.71
C GLY A 99 -13.25 0.33 -1.56
N GLY A 100 -14.55 0.50 -1.32
CA GLY A 100 -15.58 -0.23 -2.04
C GLY A 100 -16.97 -0.06 -1.44
N ASP A 101 -17.94 -0.67 -2.11
CA ASP A 101 -19.37 -0.54 -1.82
C ASP A 101 -19.73 -1.17 -0.45
N ASN A 102 -19.01 -2.22 -0.04
CA ASN A 102 -19.03 -2.81 1.31
C ASN A 102 -17.68 -3.47 1.63
N ASP A 103 -17.50 -3.95 2.86
CA ASP A 103 -16.23 -4.51 3.33
C ASP A 103 -15.80 -5.77 2.55
N ASN A 104 -16.76 -6.60 2.13
CA ASN A 104 -16.48 -7.81 1.35
C ASN A 104 -15.97 -7.45 -0.05
N GLU A 105 -16.63 -6.54 -0.75
CA GLU A 105 -16.23 -6.12 -2.09
C GLU A 105 -14.93 -5.33 -2.09
N ALA A 106 -14.71 -4.48 -1.10
CA ALA A 106 -13.55 -3.59 -1.03
C ALA A 106 -12.20 -4.32 -1.03
N THR A 107 -12.13 -5.55 -0.50
CA THR A 107 -10.90 -6.34 -0.46
C THR A 107 -10.59 -7.09 -1.78
N ASN A 108 -11.46 -6.98 -2.79
CA ASN A 108 -11.33 -7.75 -4.03
C ASN A 108 -10.52 -7.07 -5.14
N CYS A 109 -10.22 -5.77 -5.06
CA CYS A 109 -9.49 -5.03 -6.11
C CYS A 109 -7.97 -5.19 -6.01
N SER A 110 -7.49 -6.43 -6.17
CA SER A 110 -6.07 -6.79 -6.19
C SER A 110 -5.83 -8.13 -6.91
N GLY A 111 -4.57 -8.45 -7.24
CA GLY A 111 -4.20 -9.77 -7.77
C GLY A 111 -4.79 -10.10 -9.15
N GLY A 112 -5.14 -9.08 -9.92
CA GLY A 112 -5.74 -9.22 -11.25
C GLY A 112 -7.26 -9.02 -11.29
N ARG A 113 -7.90 -8.90 -10.13
CA ARG A 113 -9.34 -8.65 -10.03
C ARG A 113 -9.64 -7.15 -10.04
N ARG A 114 -10.70 -6.78 -10.76
CA ARG A 114 -11.21 -5.40 -10.92
C ARG A 114 -12.73 -5.42 -10.84
N SER A 115 -13.32 -4.34 -10.35
CA SER A 115 -14.77 -4.15 -10.26
C SER A 115 -15.09 -2.68 -10.06
N ASP A 116 -16.26 -2.22 -10.51
CA ASP A 116 -16.81 -0.90 -10.15
C ASP A 116 -17.14 -0.78 -8.66
N ALA A 117 -17.24 -1.91 -7.96
CA ALA A 117 -17.60 -1.97 -6.54
C ALA A 117 -16.39 -1.80 -5.59
N CYS A 118 -15.16 -1.67 -6.10
CA CYS A 118 -13.98 -1.48 -5.26
C CYS A 118 -12.87 -0.67 -5.94
N PHE A 119 -11.92 -0.21 -5.15
CA PHE A 119 -10.63 0.26 -5.62
C PHE A 119 -9.53 -0.07 -4.62
N SER A 120 -8.28 -0.13 -5.09
CA SER A 120 -7.10 -0.06 -4.23
C SER A 120 -6.10 0.95 -4.77
N ALA A 121 -5.45 1.68 -3.88
CA ALA A 121 -4.38 2.61 -4.17
C ALA A 121 -3.19 2.26 -3.27
N ARG A 122 -2.52 1.16 -3.57
CA ARG A 122 -1.30 0.75 -2.87
C ARG A 122 -0.09 1.45 -3.46
N LEU A 123 1.06 1.22 -2.85
CA LEU A 123 2.34 1.62 -3.41
C LEU A 123 3.14 0.38 -3.85
N MET A 124 4.14 0.62 -4.69
CA MET A 124 5.18 -0.37 -4.96
C MET A 124 6.57 0.26 -4.89
N TRP A 125 7.55 -0.52 -4.47
CA TRP A 125 8.93 -0.28 -4.88
C TRP A 125 9.24 -1.07 -6.16
N ARG A 126 10.24 -0.61 -6.88
CA ARG A 126 10.80 -1.20 -8.10
C ARG A 126 12.33 -1.28 -7.97
N THR A 127 12.98 -1.67 -9.05
CA THR A 127 14.44 -1.71 -9.17
C THR A 127 15.09 -0.44 -8.63
N ASP A 128 16.19 -0.63 -7.90
CA ASP A 128 16.98 0.43 -7.25
C ASP A 128 16.20 1.33 -6.28
N GLY A 129 15.04 0.88 -5.81
CA GLY A 129 14.22 1.58 -4.83
C GLY A 129 13.29 2.61 -5.45
N ALA A 130 13.18 2.68 -6.78
CA ALA A 130 12.21 3.55 -7.44
C ALA A 130 10.79 3.25 -6.93
N GLY A 131 10.07 4.28 -6.52
CA GLY A 131 8.72 4.15 -5.99
C GLY A 131 7.64 4.51 -7.00
N GLU A 132 6.44 3.96 -6.81
CA GLU A 132 5.25 4.27 -7.62
C GLU A 132 3.97 4.17 -6.79
N LEU A 133 2.92 4.86 -7.23
CA LEU A 133 1.55 4.46 -6.91
C LEU A 133 1.17 3.25 -7.76
N TYR A 134 0.46 2.30 -7.17
CA TYR A 134 0.02 1.07 -7.83
C TYR A 134 -1.46 0.83 -7.57
N THR A 135 -2.29 1.13 -8.57
CA THR A 135 -3.73 1.27 -8.38
C THR A 135 -4.55 0.24 -9.15
N TYR A 136 -5.64 -0.21 -8.54
CA TYR A 136 -6.79 -0.82 -9.21
C TYR A 136 -7.95 0.16 -9.06
N LEU A 137 -8.26 0.91 -10.10
CA LEU A 137 -9.41 1.83 -10.13
C LEU A 137 -10.60 1.17 -10.84
N PRO A 138 -11.84 1.66 -10.65
CA PRO A 138 -13.00 1.20 -11.39
C PRO A 138 -12.72 1.12 -12.91
N PRO A 139 -13.06 0.00 -13.57
CA PRO A 139 -12.88 -0.17 -15.01
C PRO A 139 -13.83 0.73 -15.81
N ASP A 140 -13.57 0.84 -17.11
CA ASP A 140 -14.42 1.54 -18.08
C ASP A 140 -14.71 3.02 -17.77
N GLN A 141 -13.84 3.65 -16.97
CA GLN A 141 -13.87 5.08 -16.70
C GLN A 141 -12.81 5.80 -17.54
N SER A 142 -13.20 6.42 -18.65
CA SER A 142 -12.25 7.15 -19.53
C SER A 142 -11.47 8.24 -18.80
N ALA A 143 -12.08 8.85 -17.77
CA ALA A 143 -11.39 9.82 -16.91
C ALA A 143 -10.16 9.23 -16.20
N ASN A 144 -10.13 7.92 -15.95
CA ASN A 144 -9.00 7.27 -15.29
C ASN A 144 -7.83 6.97 -16.23
N GLU A 145 -7.98 7.07 -17.56
CA GLU A 145 -6.89 6.82 -18.53
C GLU A 145 -5.71 7.77 -18.35
N LYS A 146 -5.92 8.95 -17.75
CA LYS A 146 -4.84 9.89 -17.44
C LYS A 146 -3.78 9.33 -16.50
N ILE A 147 -4.11 8.32 -15.69
CA ILE A 147 -3.11 7.68 -14.80
C ILE A 147 -2.04 6.97 -15.62
N CYS A 148 -2.30 6.63 -16.88
CA CYS A 148 -1.40 5.90 -17.75
C CYS A 148 -0.26 6.77 -18.31
N SER A 149 -0.31 8.10 -18.12
CA SER A 149 0.66 9.06 -18.68
C SER A 149 1.30 9.98 -17.64
N VAL A 150 1.16 9.66 -16.35
CA VAL A 150 1.80 10.46 -15.29
C VAL A 150 3.32 10.25 -15.32
N GLU A 151 4.06 11.33 -15.45
CA GLU A 151 5.53 11.32 -15.39
C GLU A 151 6.05 10.85 -14.02
N PRO A 152 7.29 10.30 -13.92
CA PRO A 152 8.25 10.10 -15.01
C PRO A 152 8.04 8.80 -15.81
N PHE A 153 7.18 7.91 -15.33
CA PHE A 153 6.78 6.71 -16.05
C PHE A 153 5.45 6.19 -15.51
N SER A 154 4.50 5.94 -16.38
CA SER A 154 3.25 5.26 -16.03
C SER A 154 2.92 4.20 -17.05
N GLU A 155 2.24 3.16 -16.58
CA GLU A 155 1.89 1.99 -17.37
C GLU A 155 0.56 1.45 -16.86
N CYS A 156 -0.48 1.58 -17.68
CA CYS A 156 -1.71 0.83 -17.48
C CYS A 156 -1.53 -0.59 -18.01
N ASN A 157 -2.08 -1.55 -17.28
CA ASN A 157 -2.01 -2.95 -17.61
C ASN A 157 -3.43 -3.51 -17.68
N ASP A 158 -3.75 -4.36 -18.65
CA ASP A 158 -5.12 -4.87 -18.80
C ASP A 158 -5.48 -5.92 -17.74
N THR A 159 -4.48 -6.59 -17.16
CA THR A 159 -4.67 -7.64 -16.17
C THR A 159 -4.44 -7.14 -14.75
N TYR A 160 -3.32 -6.47 -14.50
CA TYR A 160 -2.87 -6.05 -13.17
C TYR A 160 -3.09 -4.56 -12.91
N GLY A 161 -2.68 -4.06 -11.74
CA GLY A 161 -2.81 -2.64 -11.41
C GLY A 161 -1.99 -1.75 -12.35
N ALA A 162 -2.40 -0.48 -12.47
CA ALA A 162 -1.64 0.54 -13.17
C ALA A 162 -0.45 1.00 -12.32
N SER A 163 0.72 1.12 -12.94
CA SER A 163 1.89 1.79 -12.36
C SER A 163 1.76 3.29 -12.65
N ILE A 164 1.82 4.13 -11.63
CA ILE A 164 1.66 5.58 -11.77
C ILE A 164 2.89 6.27 -11.20
N GLY A 165 3.55 7.09 -12.01
CA GLY A 165 4.69 7.91 -11.60
C GLY A 165 5.89 7.11 -11.08
N ARG A 166 6.16 5.94 -11.66
CA ARG A 166 7.29 5.10 -11.28
C ARG A 166 8.60 5.86 -11.42
N GLY A 167 9.33 6.00 -10.31
CA GLY A 167 10.58 6.76 -10.26
C GLY A 167 10.39 8.24 -9.90
N ALA A 168 9.17 8.68 -9.60
CA ALA A 168 8.93 10.02 -9.05
C ALA A 168 9.62 10.25 -7.69
N PHE A 169 9.98 9.15 -7.02
CA PHE A 169 10.82 9.13 -5.82
C PHE A 169 11.62 7.82 -5.77
N THR A 170 12.64 7.79 -4.93
CA THR A 170 13.46 6.62 -4.65
C THR A 170 13.56 6.41 -3.14
N PHE A 171 13.31 5.20 -2.67
CA PHE A 171 13.53 4.85 -1.27
C PHE A 171 15.03 4.85 -0.95
N PRO A 172 15.49 5.68 -0.01
CA PRO A 172 16.87 5.66 0.43
C PRO A 172 17.14 4.37 1.20
N ARG A 173 18.34 3.82 1.04
CA ARG A 173 18.82 2.74 1.89
C ARG A 173 19.47 3.31 3.15
N GLY A 174 19.30 2.61 4.27
CA GLY A 174 19.85 3.01 5.56
C GLY A 174 19.21 4.25 6.19
N GLN A 175 18.09 4.71 5.66
CA GLN A 175 17.41 5.91 6.12
C GLN A 175 15.89 5.71 6.11
N TRP A 176 15.20 6.45 6.98
CA TRP A 176 13.74 6.50 6.99
C TRP A 176 13.23 7.37 5.84
N ALA A 177 12.25 6.87 5.11
CA ALA A 177 11.41 7.63 4.21
C ALA A 177 10.01 7.78 4.82
N THR A 178 9.58 9.01 5.07
CA THR A 178 8.21 9.30 5.49
C THR A 178 7.32 9.35 4.25
N VAL A 179 6.31 8.50 4.20
CA VAL A 179 5.33 8.40 3.13
C VAL A 179 3.99 8.91 3.64
N ALA A 180 3.32 9.76 2.87
CA ALA A 180 1.93 10.12 3.11
C ALA A 180 1.13 10.00 1.81
N GLN A 181 -0.02 9.35 1.86
CA GLN A 181 -0.94 9.19 0.75
C GLN A 181 -2.27 9.85 1.09
N ARG A 182 -2.74 10.77 0.26
CA ARG A 182 -4.10 11.33 0.34
C ARG A 182 -4.96 10.69 -0.75
N VAL A 183 -6.17 10.30 -0.36
CA VAL A 183 -7.22 9.88 -1.28
C VAL A 183 -8.43 10.77 -1.08
N ARG A 184 -8.94 11.33 -2.16
CA ARG A 184 -10.22 12.05 -2.19
C ARG A 184 -11.19 11.35 -3.14
N LEU A 185 -12.30 10.84 -2.62
CA LEU A 185 -13.37 10.23 -3.40
C LEU A 185 -14.05 11.25 -4.32
N ASN A 186 -14.43 10.81 -5.51
CA ASN A 186 -15.26 11.61 -6.41
C ASN A 186 -16.72 11.71 -5.93
N ASP A 187 -17.44 12.70 -6.45
CA ASP A 187 -18.90 12.72 -6.45
C ASP A 187 -19.44 11.70 -7.46
N ILE A 188 -20.61 11.12 -7.18
CA ILE A 188 -21.22 10.14 -8.06
C ILE A 188 -21.57 10.80 -9.39
N GLY A 189 -21.14 10.19 -10.49
CA GLY A 189 -21.30 10.74 -11.85
C GLY A 189 -20.29 11.83 -12.21
N GLN A 190 -19.33 12.16 -11.35
CA GLN A 190 -18.29 13.15 -11.60
C GLN A 190 -16.89 12.52 -11.55
N SER A 191 -15.96 13.08 -12.33
CA SER A 191 -14.54 12.74 -12.31
C SER A 191 -13.76 13.81 -11.54
N ASN A 192 -14.02 13.97 -10.25
CA ASN A 192 -13.36 14.95 -9.36
C ASN A 192 -12.68 14.30 -8.15
N GLY A 193 -12.35 13.01 -8.26
CA GLY A 193 -11.53 12.29 -7.28
C GLY A 193 -10.05 12.63 -7.45
N GLU A 194 -9.28 12.44 -6.38
CA GLU A 194 -7.85 12.78 -6.35
C GLU A 194 -7.03 11.72 -5.62
N LEU A 195 -5.81 11.51 -6.11
CA LEU A 195 -4.75 10.76 -5.45
C LEU A 195 -3.54 11.67 -5.33
N GLU A 196 -2.94 11.76 -4.15
CA GLU A 196 -1.70 12.49 -3.95
C GLU A 196 -0.76 11.74 -3.02
N LEU A 197 0.52 11.75 -3.35
CA LEU A 197 1.56 11.06 -2.62
C LEU A 197 2.68 12.04 -2.28
N TRP A 198 3.04 12.08 -1.00
CA TRP A 198 4.20 12.79 -0.49
C TRP A 198 5.24 11.80 0.01
N VAL A 199 6.50 12.10 -0.27
CA VAL A 199 7.64 11.39 0.28
C VAL A 199 8.61 12.42 0.85
N ASN A 200 8.98 12.25 2.12
CA ASN A 200 9.80 13.18 2.89
C ASN A 200 9.29 14.64 2.80
N GLY A 201 7.97 14.81 2.87
CA GLY A 201 7.31 16.12 2.85
C GLY A 201 7.15 16.75 1.45
N LYS A 202 7.68 16.14 0.39
CA LYS A 202 7.53 16.62 -0.99
C LYS A 202 6.39 15.89 -1.69
N SER A 203 5.45 16.61 -2.31
CA SER A 203 4.45 16.02 -3.21
C SER A 203 5.18 15.49 -4.46
N VAL A 204 5.15 14.18 -4.66
CA VAL A 204 5.89 13.49 -5.73
C VAL A 204 4.97 12.95 -6.82
N ILE A 205 3.72 12.63 -6.48
CA ILE A 205 2.69 12.23 -7.45
C ILE A 205 1.38 12.91 -7.05
N SER A 206 0.73 13.60 -7.98
CA SER A 206 -0.59 14.21 -7.79
C SER A 206 -1.43 13.99 -9.03
N VAL A 207 -2.52 13.24 -8.90
CA VAL A 207 -3.46 12.96 -9.98
C VAL A 207 -4.85 13.42 -9.59
N LYS A 208 -5.43 14.29 -10.40
CA LYS A 208 -6.76 14.86 -10.17
C LYS A 208 -7.74 14.47 -11.25
N GLY A 209 -9.00 14.54 -10.89
CA GLY A 209 -10.11 14.30 -11.77
C GLY A 209 -10.26 12.83 -12.15
N LEU A 210 -10.23 11.98 -11.13
CA LEU A 210 -10.39 10.53 -11.20
C LEU A 210 -11.82 10.12 -10.82
N VAL A 211 -12.19 8.90 -11.19
CA VAL A 211 -13.36 8.19 -10.69
C VAL A 211 -12.87 7.02 -9.82
N LEU A 212 -12.99 7.16 -8.50
CA LEU A 212 -12.60 6.15 -7.51
C LEU A 212 -13.80 5.32 -7.03
N ARG A 213 -15.02 5.84 -7.18
CA ARG A 213 -16.28 5.14 -6.88
C ARG A 213 -17.33 5.46 -7.93
N VAL A 214 -18.13 4.46 -8.25
CA VAL A 214 -19.21 4.56 -9.25
C VAL A 214 -20.60 4.64 -8.59
N ARG A 215 -20.77 4.04 -7.41
CA ARG A 215 -22.04 3.98 -6.68
C ARG A 215 -22.01 4.79 -5.40
N ASN A 216 -23.18 5.24 -4.96
CA ASN A 216 -23.32 5.93 -3.67
C ASN A 216 -23.02 5.04 -2.46
N ALA A 217 -22.86 3.72 -2.62
CA ALA A 217 -22.41 2.82 -1.56
C ALA A 217 -20.88 2.89 -1.35
N GLY A 218 -20.12 3.33 -2.36
CA GLY A 218 -18.66 3.34 -2.34
C GLY A 218 -18.09 4.25 -1.25
N ARG A 219 -17.23 3.69 -0.40
CA ARG A 219 -16.51 4.37 0.69
C ARG A 219 -15.02 4.07 0.65
N LEU A 220 -14.23 4.93 1.31
CA LEU A 220 -12.94 4.52 1.85
C LEU A 220 -13.21 3.49 2.95
N ARG A 221 -12.50 2.36 2.92
CA ARG A 221 -12.75 1.26 3.87
C ARG A 221 -11.58 1.03 4.80
N GLY A 222 -10.36 1.35 4.40
CA GLY A 222 -9.20 1.14 5.26
C GLY A 222 -7.88 1.22 4.52
N ILE A 223 -6.86 0.67 5.18
CA ILE A 223 -5.52 0.45 4.62
C ILE A 223 -5.36 -1.03 4.31
N GLN A 224 -4.92 -1.32 3.09
CA GLN A 224 -4.48 -2.64 2.67
C GLN A 224 -2.99 -2.75 3.00
N PHE A 225 -2.68 -3.19 4.21
CA PHE A 225 -1.31 -3.29 4.69
C PHE A 225 -0.69 -4.60 4.22
N GLN A 226 -0.11 -4.54 3.03
CA GLN A 226 0.55 -5.68 2.42
C GLN A 226 1.94 -5.29 1.97
N THR A 227 2.91 -6.08 2.39
CA THR A 227 4.26 -5.96 1.85
C THR A 227 4.83 -7.33 1.55
N PHE A 228 5.39 -7.46 0.35
CA PHE A 228 5.97 -8.68 -0.19
C PHE A 228 6.72 -8.34 -1.48
N PHE A 229 7.81 -9.06 -1.76
CA PHE A 229 8.41 -9.08 -3.10
C PHE A 229 7.44 -9.67 -4.10
N GLY A 230 7.32 -9.12 -5.30
CA GLY A 230 6.44 -9.76 -6.27
C GLY A 230 6.00 -8.92 -7.46
N GLY A 231 5.56 -9.65 -8.46
CA GLY A 231 4.84 -9.19 -9.63
C GLY A 231 3.74 -10.20 -9.90
N TYR A 232 3.83 -10.90 -11.04
CA TYR A 232 2.96 -12.01 -11.37
C TYR A 232 3.33 -13.28 -10.57
N SER A 233 2.34 -14.02 -10.09
CA SER A 233 2.50 -15.18 -9.19
C SER A 233 3.28 -16.35 -9.79
N SER A 234 3.48 -16.42 -11.11
CA SER A 234 4.26 -17.47 -11.77
C SER A 234 5.69 -17.08 -12.14
N GLN A 235 6.17 -15.89 -11.76
CA GLN A 235 7.50 -15.41 -12.13
C GLN A 235 8.43 -15.31 -10.92
N SER A 236 9.24 -16.35 -10.71
CA SER A 236 10.29 -16.37 -9.68
C SER A 236 11.33 -15.26 -9.82
N SER A 237 11.44 -14.63 -11.01
CA SER A 237 12.33 -13.47 -11.20
C SER A 237 11.98 -12.25 -10.33
N TRP A 238 10.84 -12.24 -9.65
CA TRP A 238 10.46 -11.22 -8.67
C TRP A 238 10.84 -11.56 -7.23
N ALA A 239 11.36 -12.77 -6.98
CA ALA A 239 11.73 -13.24 -5.66
C ALA A 239 12.71 -12.32 -4.93
N SER A 240 12.62 -12.27 -3.61
CA SER A 240 13.67 -11.68 -2.79
C SER A 240 14.99 -12.39 -3.10
N PRO A 241 16.03 -11.68 -3.56
CA PRO A 241 17.29 -12.30 -3.99
C PRO A 241 18.11 -12.83 -2.80
N GLU A 242 17.83 -12.33 -1.60
CA GLU A 242 18.45 -12.72 -0.34
C GLU A 242 17.42 -12.65 0.80
N THR A 243 17.79 -13.16 1.97
CA THR A 243 16.99 -12.99 3.18
C THR A 243 17.24 -11.60 3.74
N GLN A 244 16.19 -10.78 3.83
CA GLN A 244 16.30 -9.37 4.19
C GLN A 244 15.06 -8.86 4.92
N ASP A 245 15.21 -7.74 5.61
CA ASP A 245 14.13 -7.11 6.39
C ASP A 245 13.88 -5.67 5.92
N ALA A 246 12.64 -5.23 6.09
CA ALA A 246 12.25 -3.81 6.04
C ALA A 246 11.45 -3.46 7.30
N TYR A 247 11.42 -2.19 7.66
CA TYR A 247 10.83 -1.71 8.91
C TYR A 247 9.83 -0.60 8.64
N PHE A 248 8.70 -0.64 9.33
CA PHE A 248 7.61 0.32 9.19
C PHE A 248 7.25 0.91 10.56
N SER A 249 7.12 2.23 10.65
CA SER A 249 6.81 2.92 11.92
C SER A 249 5.93 4.15 11.67
N ASP A 250 5.58 4.85 12.75
CA ASP A 250 4.94 6.17 12.69
C ASP A 250 3.63 6.19 11.87
N PHE A 251 2.82 5.14 12.02
CA PHE A 251 1.52 5.02 11.36
C PHE A 251 0.54 6.10 11.82
N SER A 252 -0.12 6.74 10.87
CA SER A 252 -1.15 7.74 11.12
C SER A 252 -2.24 7.69 10.06
N VAL A 253 -3.47 7.99 10.45
CA VAL A 253 -4.58 8.18 9.52
C VAL A 253 -5.44 9.34 10.01
N ALA A 254 -5.87 10.20 9.08
CA ALA A 254 -6.72 11.34 9.38
C ALA A 254 -7.78 11.50 8.30
N VAL A 255 -9.03 11.71 8.72
CA VAL A 255 -10.10 12.17 7.83
C VAL A 255 -10.02 13.69 7.76
N THR A 256 -9.81 14.22 6.56
CA THR A 256 -9.65 15.67 6.32
C THR A 256 -10.91 16.30 5.70
N GLN A 257 -11.81 15.47 5.16
CA GLN A 257 -13.14 15.89 4.70
C GLN A 257 -14.14 14.74 4.86
N SER A 258 -15.32 15.02 5.43
CA SER A 258 -16.45 14.08 5.50
C SER A 258 -17.20 13.97 4.18
N LEU A 259 -17.80 12.80 3.92
CA LEU A 259 -18.43 12.38 2.67
C LEU A 259 -19.66 13.18 2.26
#